data_AF-A0A917MSY0-F1
#
_entry.id   AF-A0A917MSY0-F1
#
_cell.length_a   1.000
_cell.length_b   1.000
_cell.length_c   1.000
_cell.angle_alpha   90.00
_cell.angle_beta   90.00
_cell.angle_gamma   90.00
#
_symmetry.space_group_name_H-M   'P 1'
#
loop_
_entity.id
_entity.type
_entity.pdbx_description
1 polymer ?
#
loop_
_entity_poly.entity_id
_entity_poly.type
_entity_poly.pdbx_seq_one_letter_code
_entity_poly.pdbx_strand_id
1 'polypeptide(L)' 'MSEEPAEGLLDDLETGIISIEKRRWKYPGAKEQAIRTELGLSPIAYYQRLNTMIDNPRIIAVEPALTRRLREHRDHA' A
#
# COMPACT_ATOMS: atom_id res chain seq x y z
N MET A 1 -15.66 17.05 -14.29
CA MET A 1 -14.92 15.90 -14.84
C MET A 1 -14.73 14.95 -13.69
N SER A 2 -15.59 13.95 -13.55
CA SER A 2 -15.32 12.85 -12.65
C SER A 2 -14.31 11.97 -13.37
N GLU A 3 -13.05 12.00 -12.93
CA GLU A 3 -12.11 10.95 -13.27
C GLU A 3 -12.65 9.68 -12.62
N GLU A 4 -13.41 8.89 -13.38
CA GLU A 4 -13.69 7.51 -13.03
C GLU A 4 -12.36 6.77 -13.27
N PRO A 5 -11.60 6.40 -12.23
CA PRO A 5 -10.35 5.71 -12.43
C PRO A 5 -10.69 4.38 -13.07
N ALA A 6 -10.28 4.20 -14.32
CA ALA A 6 -10.45 2.99 -15.11
C ALA A 6 -10.29 1.76 -14.22
N GLU A 7 -11.27 0.87 -14.27
CA GLU A 7 -11.44 -0.33 -13.44
C GLU A 7 -10.28 -1.33 -13.62
N GLY A 8 -9.10 -0.96 -13.14
CA GLY A 8 -7.85 -1.71 -13.35
C GLY A 8 -6.56 -0.90 -13.15
N LEU A 9 -6.63 0.43 -13.10
CA LEU A 9 -5.44 1.27 -12.86
C LEU A 9 -5.30 1.63 -11.39
N LEU A 10 -4.09 1.47 -10.86
CA LEU A 10 -3.69 1.93 -9.53
C LEU A 10 -3.53 3.45 -9.57
N ASP A 11 -4.05 4.13 -8.55
CA ASP A 11 -3.74 5.54 -8.36
C ASP A 11 -2.26 5.74 -7.94
N ASP A 12 -1.76 6.96 -8.07
CA ASP A 12 -0.38 7.33 -7.68
C ASP A 12 -0.09 6.95 -6.22
N LEU A 13 -1.04 7.19 -5.32
CA LEU A 13 -0.88 6.82 -3.92
C LEU A 13 -0.81 5.31 -3.74
N GLU A 14 -1.65 4.56 -4.44
CA GLU A 14 -1.70 3.10 -4.36
C GLU A 14 -0.40 2.47 -4.88
N THR A 15 0.10 3.00 -6.00
CA THR A 15 1.38 2.64 -6.60
C THR A 15 2.55 2.94 -5.66
N GLY A 16 2.52 4.09 -5.00
CA GLY A 16 3.52 4.49 -4.00
C GLY A 16 3.53 3.55 -2.79
N ILE A 17 2.36 3.19 -2.26
CA ILE A 17 2.22 2.25 -1.15
C ILE A 17 2.77 0.87 -1.53
N ILE A 18 2.39 0.34 -2.70
CA ILE A 18 2.91 -0.94 -3.21
C ILE A 18 4.44 -0.90 -3.35
N SER A 19 4.98 0.22 -3.84
CA SER A 19 6.43 0.41 -3.98
C SER A 19 7.14 0.39 -2.63
N ILE A 20 6.59 1.03 -1.60
CA ILE A 20 7.13 0.99 -0.23
C ILE A 20 7.12 -0.46 0.33
N GLU A 21 6.03 -1.20 0.13
CA GLU A 21 5.90 -2.58 0.63
C GLU A 21 6.81 -3.57 -0.08
N LYS A 22 7.11 -3.35 -1.37
CA LYS A 22 8.05 -4.19 -2.14
C LYS A 22 9.51 -3.97 -1.74
N ARG A 23 9.84 -2.84 -1.11
CA ARG A 23 11.22 -2.51 -0.71
C ARG A 23 11.65 -3.27 0.54
N ARG A 24 12.93 -3.63 0.58
CA ARG A 24 13.59 -4.20 1.77
C ARG A 24 14.19 -3.07 2.60
N TRP A 25 13.74 -2.93 3.84
CA TRP A 25 14.19 -1.89 4.76
C TRP A 25 15.33 -2.39 5.63
N LYS A 26 16.42 -1.61 5.71
CA LYS A 26 17.68 -2.03 6.36
C LYS A 26 17.68 -1.83 7.88
N TYR A 27 16.91 -0.87 8.40
CA TYR A 27 16.84 -0.55 9.83
C TYR A 27 15.41 -0.21 10.27
N PRO A 28 15.08 -0.41 11.56
CA PRO A 28 13.78 -0.03 12.11
C PRO A 28 13.51 1.46 11.88
N GLY A 29 12.29 1.81 11.48
CA GLY A 29 11.89 3.19 11.18
C GLY A 29 12.22 3.71 9.78
N ALA A 30 13.10 3.03 9.00
CA ALA A 30 13.40 3.45 7.63
C ALA A 30 12.15 3.49 6.73
N LYS A 31 11.26 2.51 6.91
CA LYS A 31 9.96 2.45 6.24
C LYS A 31 9.07 3.63 6.59
N GLU A 32 8.96 3.95 7.88
CA GLU A 32 8.11 5.06 8.35
C GLU A 32 8.62 6.41 7.87
N GLN A 33 9.94 6.59 7.81
CA GLN A 33 10.54 7.80 7.24
C GLN A 33 10.21 7.92 5.75
N ALA A 34 10.34 6.84 4.99
CA ALA A 34 10.00 6.81 3.58
C ALA A 34 8.51 7.08 3.33
N ILE A 35 7.61 6.50 4.14
CA ILE A 35 6.17 6.80 4.08
C ILE A 35 5.93 8.30 4.24
N ARG A 36 6.58 8.94 5.21
CA ARG A 36 6.42 10.38 5.46
C ARG A 36 7.02 11.23 4.35
N THR A 37 8.21 10.89 3.88
CA THR A 37 8.94 11.71 2.90
C THR A 37 8.44 11.52 1.47
N GLU A 38 8.11 10.29 1.07
CA GLU A 38 7.70 9.97 -0.31
C GLU A 38 6.20 10.10 -0.52
N LEU A 39 5.38 9.72 0.46
CA LEU A 39 3.91 9.75 0.33
C LEU A 39 3.27 10.92 1.08
N GLY A 40 4.03 11.66 1.90
CA GLY A 40 3.49 12.75 2.72
C GLY A 40 2.52 12.26 3.80
N LEU A 41 2.46 10.96 4.08
CA LEU A 41 1.49 10.36 5.00
C LEU A 41 2.07 10.16 6.39
N SER A 42 1.20 10.26 7.41
CA SER A 42 1.52 9.73 8.73
C SER A 42 1.51 8.19 8.69
N PRO A 43 2.29 7.51 9.55
CA PRO A 43 2.27 6.04 9.63
C PRO A 43 0.87 5.48 9.88
N ILE A 44 0.07 6.17 10.70
CA ILE A 44 -1.31 5.75 11.02
C ILE A 44 -2.19 5.82 9.75
N ALA A 45 -2.17 6.93 9.04
CA ALA A 45 -2.94 7.09 7.80
C ALA A 45 -2.51 6.08 6.73
N TYR A 46 -1.20 5.80 6.66
CA TYR A 46 -0.64 4.79 5.77
C TYR A 46 -1.22 3.40 6.05
N TYR A 47 -1.18 2.91 7.29
CA TYR A 47 -1.69 1.58 7.62
C TYR A 47 -3.20 1.48 7.47
N GLN A 48 -3.96 2.54 7.74
CA GLN A 48 -5.40 2.56 7.47
C GLN A 48 -5.69 2.42 5.96
N ARG A 49 -4.97 3.17 5.12
CA ARG A 49 -5.10 3.08 3.66
C ARG A 49 -4.68 1.71 3.16
N LEU A 50 -3.57 1.18 3.66
CA LEU A 50 -3.06 -0.14 3.30
C LEU A 50 -4.09 -1.24 3.62
N ASN A 51 -4.67 -1.21 4.81
CA ASN A 51 -5.71 -2.17 5.21
C ASN A 51 -6.92 -2.13 4.28
N THR A 52 -7.29 -0.97 3.76
CA THR A 52 -8.39 -0.86 2.78
C THR A 52 -7.96 -1.40 1.41
N MET A 53 -6.72 -1.14 0.99
CA MET A 53 -6.20 -1.56 -0.30
C MET A 53 -6.08 -3.09 -0.43
N ILE A 54 -5.65 -3.79 0.63
CA ILE A 54 -5.38 -5.23 0.56
C ILE A 54 -6.65 -6.08 0.41
N ASP A 55 -7.83 -5.53 0.71
CA ASP A 55 -9.13 -6.17 0.50
C ASP A 55 -9.82 -5.72 -0.80
N ASN A 56 -9.25 -4.74 -1.52
CA ASN A 56 -9.84 -4.25 -2.76
C ASN A 56 -9.53 -5.20 -3.94
N PRO A 57 -10.55 -5.74 -4.64
CA PRO A 57 -10.37 -6.69 -5.73
C PRO A 57 -9.50 -6.14 -6.88
N ARG A 58 -9.49 -4.82 -7.11
CA ARG A 58 -8.63 -4.19 -8.12
C ARG A 58 -7.15 -4.34 -7.77
N ILE A 59 -6.80 -4.07 -6.52
CA ILE A 59 -5.41 -4.20 -6.03
C ILE A 59 -4.99 -5.67 -6.02
N ILE A 60 -5.91 -6.57 -5.67
CA ILE A 60 -5.66 -8.02 -5.70
C ILE A 60 -5.42 -8.51 -7.13
N ALA A 61 -6.14 -7.98 -8.12
CA ALA A 61 -5.94 -8.34 -9.52
C ALA A 61 -4.56 -7.90 -10.05
N VAL A 62 -4.08 -6.73 -9.63
CA VAL A 62 -2.77 -6.20 -10.04
C VAL A 62 -1.63 -6.85 -9.26
N GLU A 63 -1.77 -7.02 -7.95
CA GLU A 63 -0.73 -7.51 -7.04
C GLU A 63 -1.23 -8.63 -6.10
N PRO A 64 -1.61 -9.80 -6.65
CA PRO A 64 -2.22 -10.89 -5.85
C PRO A 64 -1.27 -11.45 -4.79
N ALA A 65 0.02 -11.58 -5.12
CA ALA A 65 1.02 -12.13 -4.20
C ALA A 65 1.33 -11.18 -3.03
N LEU A 66 1.41 -9.87 -3.30
CA LEU A 66 1.67 -8.86 -2.27
C LEU A 66 0.47 -8.72 -1.33
N THR A 67 -0.74 -8.57 -1.88
CA THR A 67 -1.97 -8.45 -1.09
C THR A 67 -2.22 -9.68 -0.21
N ARG A 68 -1.91 -10.89 -0.70
CA ARG A 68 -1.96 -12.10 0.12
C ARG A 68 -1.00 -12.03 1.31
N ARG A 69 0.29 -11.73 1.07
CA ARG A 69 1.29 -11.63 2.14
C ARG A 69 0.94 -10.57 3.19
N LEU A 70 0.42 -9.42 2.75
CA LEU A 70 0.02 -8.34 3.65
C LEU A 70 -1.22 -8.69 4.46
N ARG A 71 -2.19 -9.42 3.88
CA ARG A 71 -3.34 -9.96 4.63
C ARG A 71 -2.91 -10.99 5.66
N GLU A 72 -2.01 -11.90 5.30
CA GLU A 72 -1.42 -12.86 6.25
C GLU A 72 -0.71 -12.11 7.38
N HIS A 73 0.10 -11.08 7.09
CA HIS A 73 0.75 -10.28 8.14
C HIS A 73 -0.24 -9.53 9.05
N ARG A 74 -1.39 -9.06 8.52
CA ARG A 74 -2.45 -8.41 9.30
C ARG A 74 -3.13 -9.38 10.26
N ASP A 75 -3.47 -10.58 9.80
CA ASP A 75 -4.21 -11.57 10.61
C ASP A 75 -3.35 -12.15 11.74
N HIS A 76 -2.04 -12.13 11.57
CA HIS A 76 -1.07 -12.62 12.54
C HIS A 76 -0.56 -11.56 13.54
N ALA A 77 -0.97 -10.30 13.41
CA ALA A 77 -0.55 -9.17 14.25
C ALA A 77 -1.59 -8.85 15.34
#